data_AF-A0A914GMY5-F1
#
_entry.id   AF-A0A914GMY5-F1
#
_cell.length_a   1.000
_cell.length_b   1.000
_cell.length_c   1.000
_cell.angle_alpha   90.00
_cell.angle_beta   90.00
_cell.angle_gamma   90.00
#
_symmetry.space_group_name_H-M   'P 1'
#
loop_
_entity.id
_entity.type
_entity.pdbx_description
1 polymer ?
#
loop_
_entity_poly.entity_id
_entity_poly.type
_entity_poly.pdbx_seq_one_letter_code
_entity_poly.pdbx_strand_id
1 'polypeptide(L)'
;MFLHYMGAEETFACTMRLLSQGNGFMLQSEVAVYASAHTILALLKKHKKKVYNHLKARCGTNDDEKLAEVFNNWAAWIFKYLPF
;
A
#
# COMPACT_ATOMS: atom_id res chain seq x y z
N MET A 1 -6.86 5.08 14.17
CA MET A 1 -8.27 4.98 13.75
C MET A 1 -9.14 4.28 14.80
N PHE A 2 -9.00 2.97 15.08
CA PHE A 2 -9.95 2.26 15.97
C PHE A 2 -10.14 2.88 17.35
N LEU A 3 -9.06 3.22 18.06
CA LEU A 3 -9.14 3.86 19.38
C LEU A 3 -9.88 5.21 19.43
N HIS A 4 -10.16 5.84 18.28
CA HIS A 4 -10.99 7.05 18.27
C HIS A 4 -12.48 6.75 18.48
N TYR A 5 -12.90 5.50 18.27
CA TYR A 5 -14.31 5.11 18.19
C TYR A 5 -14.69 3.92 19.07
N MET A 6 -13.72 3.18 19.61
CA MET A 6 -13.97 1.97 20.41
C MET A 6 -12.94 1.80 21.52
N GLY A 7 -13.26 0.96 22.51
CA GLY A 7 -12.39 0.68 23.65
C GLY A 7 -11.11 -0.07 23.27
N ALA A 8 -10.18 -0.18 24.22
CA ALA A 8 -8.91 -0.86 24.01
C ALA A 8 -9.10 -2.37 23.72
N GLU A 9 -10.01 -3.03 24.43
CA GLU A 9 -10.30 -4.46 24.27
C GLU A 9 -10.92 -4.76 22.89
N GLU A 10 -11.91 -3.97 22.49
CA GLU A 10 -12.55 -4.09 21.17
C GLU A 10 -11.56 -3.80 20.04
N THR A 11 -10.72 -2.76 20.20
CA THR A 11 -9.65 -2.44 19.26
C THR A 11 -8.70 -3.63 19.10
N PHE A 12 -8.30 -4.25 20.21
CA PHE A 12 -7.43 -5.42 20.19
C PHE A 12 -8.10 -6.57 19.45
N ALA A 13 -9.36 -6.91 19.79
CA ALA A 13 -10.10 -7.97 19.13
C ALA A 13 -10.24 -7.75 17.62
N CYS A 14 -10.58 -6.53 17.18
CA CYS A 14 -10.65 -6.16 15.77
C CYS A 14 -9.28 -6.28 15.07
N THR A 15 -8.22 -5.78 15.68
CA THR A 15 -6.87 -5.84 15.12
C THR A 15 -6.41 -7.29 14.96
N MET A 16 -6.63 -8.12 15.99
CA MET A 16 -6.30 -9.55 15.95
C MET A 16 -7.10 -10.29 14.87
N ARG A 17 -8.39 -9.95 14.69
CA ARG A 17 -9.20 -10.54 13.62
C ARG A 17 -8.65 -10.21 12.23
N LEU A 18 -8.17 -8.99 12.01
CA LEU A 18 -7.56 -8.59 10.74
C LEU A 18 -6.20 -9.26 10.52
N LEU A 19 -5.38 -9.40 11.56
CA LEU A 19 -4.12 -10.15 11.51
C LEU A 19 -4.35 -11.65 11.23
N SER A 20 -5.43 -12.23 11.76
CA SER A 20 -5.75 -13.65 11.54
C SER A 20 -6.15 -13.99 10.10
N GLN A 21 -6.22 -13.00 9.20
CA GLN A 21 -6.52 -13.17 7.78
C GLN A 21 -5.26 -13.10 6.89
N GLY A 22 -4.08 -13.26 7.50
CA GLY A 22 -2.79 -13.15 6.80
C GLY A 22 -2.61 -11.77 6.19
N ASN A 23 -2.11 -11.72 4.95
CA ASN A 23 -1.84 -10.47 4.23
C ASN A 23 -3.09 -9.83 3.58
N GLY A 24 -4.29 -10.33 3.85
CA GLY A 24 -5.52 -9.84 3.21
C GLY A 24 -5.89 -8.40 3.60
N PHE A 25 -5.57 -7.99 4.84
CA PHE A 25 -5.88 -6.65 5.35
C PHE A 25 -4.64 -5.91 5.85
N MET A 26 -3.72 -6.61 6.53
CA MET A 26 -2.46 -6.05 7.02
C MET A 26 -1.31 -6.88 6.50
N LEU A 27 -0.33 -6.24 5.87
CA LEU A 27 0.89 -6.88 5.42
C LEU A 27 1.76 -7.21 6.64
N GLN A 28 2.19 -8.46 6.75
CA GLN A 28 2.83 -9.00 7.97
C GLN A 28 4.33 -9.28 7.80
N SER A 29 4.90 -9.02 6.62
CA SER A 29 6.32 -9.22 6.34
C SER A 29 6.86 -8.16 5.40
N GLU A 30 8.16 -7.90 5.47
CA GLU A 30 8.85 -6.97 4.56
C GLU A 30 8.71 -7.39 3.10
N VAL A 31 8.79 -8.70 2.83
CA VAL A 31 8.58 -9.26 1.48
C VAL A 31 7.17 -8.95 0.97
N ALA A 32 6.15 -9.03 1.83
CA ALA A 32 4.79 -8.68 1.44
C ALA A 32 4.63 -7.17 1.17
N VAL A 33 5.29 -6.33 1.96
CA VAL A 33 5.34 -4.87 1.73
C VAL A 33 6.01 -4.55 0.40
N TYR A 34 7.18 -5.13 0.14
CA TYR A 34 7.89 -4.95 -1.12
C TYR A 34 7.08 -5.46 -2.33
N ALA A 35 6.48 -6.65 -2.24
CA ALA A 35 5.63 -7.20 -3.29
C ALA A 35 4.37 -6.34 -3.55
N SER A 36 3.86 -5.64 -2.53
CA SER A 36 2.71 -4.73 -2.69
C SER A 36 3.03 -3.55 -3.62
N ALA A 37 4.24 -3.00 -3.55
CA ALA A 37 4.67 -1.90 -4.42
C ALA A 37 4.67 -2.32 -5.90
N HIS A 38 5.24 -3.50 -6.18
CA HIS A 38 5.22 -4.13 -7.49
C HIS A 38 3.80 -4.44 -7.99
N THR A 39 2.94 -4.92 -7.09
CA THR A 39 1.54 -5.20 -7.41
C THR A 39 0.79 -3.94 -7.81
N ILE A 40 1.00 -2.82 -7.10
CA ILE A 40 0.40 -1.52 -7.43
C ILE A 40 0.88 -1.04 -8.80
N LEU A 41 2.18 -1.17 -9.10
CA LEU A 41 2.71 -0.81 -10.41
C LEU A 41 2.06 -1.64 -11.53
N ALA A 42 1.91 -2.95 -11.34
CA ALA A 42 1.25 -3.84 -12.30
C ALA A 42 -0.22 -3.45 -12.52
N LEU A 43 -0.94 -3.10 -11.44
CA LEU A 43 -2.31 -2.59 -11.52
C LEU A 43 -2.38 -1.25 -12.26
N LEU A 44 -1.44 -0.34 -12.02
CA LEU A 44 -1.35 0.95 -12.71
C LEU A 44 -1.13 0.75 -14.22
N LYS A 45 -0.22 -0.15 -14.58
CA LYS A 45 0.08 -0.51 -15.98
C LYS A 45 -1.14 -1.07 -16.70
N LYS A 46 -1.91 -1.93 -16.03
CA LYS A 46 -3.13 -2.56 -16.56
C LYS A 46 -4.30 -1.59 -16.67
N HIS A 47 -4.58 -0.82 -15.62
CA HIS A 47 -5.83 -0.07 -15.50
C HIS A 47 -5.70 1.43 -15.81
N LYS A 48 -4.49 2.01 -15.72
CA LYS A 48 -4.24 3.45 -15.85
C LYS A 48 -2.97 3.72 -16.66
N LYS A 49 -2.87 3.13 -17.86
CA LYS A 49 -1.69 3.21 -18.75
C LYS A 49 -1.17 4.65 -18.99
N LYS A 50 -2.06 5.65 -19.09
CA LYS A 50 -1.66 7.07 -19.23
C LYS A 50 -0.83 7.55 -18.03
N VAL A 51 -1.25 7.20 -16.80
CA VAL A 51 -0.56 7.55 -15.56
C VAL A 51 0.76 6.79 -15.46
N TYR A 52 0.77 5.50 -15.79
CA TYR A 52 2.02 4.72 -15.85
C TYR A 52 3.04 5.33 -16.83
N ASN A 53 2.61 5.75 -18.03
CA ASN A 53 3.50 6.42 -18.98
C ASN A 53 4.01 7.77 -18.45
N HIS A 54 3.16 8.53 -17.76
CA HIS A 54 3.58 9.78 -17.11
C HIS A 54 4.61 9.52 -16.00
N LEU A 55 4.39 8.49 -15.17
CA LEU A 55 5.34 8.06 -14.13
C LEU A 55 6.71 7.75 -14.73
N LYS A 56 6.76 6.95 -15.81
CA LYS A 56 8.01 6.66 -16.54
C LYS A 56 8.73 7.91 -17.01
N ALA A 57 7.99 8.84 -17.62
CA ALA A 57 8.55 10.10 -18.09
C ALA A 57 9.11 10.95 -16.93
N ARG A 58 8.45 10.96 -15.77
CA ARG A 58 8.88 11.70 -14.58
C ARG A 58 10.08 11.06 -13.89
N CYS A 59 10.13 9.74 -13.81
CA CYS A 59 11.24 9.00 -13.22
C CYS A 59 12.43 8.84 -14.18
N GLY A 60 12.26 9.17 -15.47
CA GLY A 60 13.32 9.08 -16.48
C GLY A 60 13.81 7.65 -16.74
N THR A 61 13.00 6.64 -16.40
CA THR A 61 13.39 5.23 -16.49
C THR A 61 12.24 4.36 -17.02
N ASN A 62 12.60 3.28 -17.69
CA ASN A 62 11.68 2.20 -18.09
C ASN A 62 11.86 0.93 -17.24
N ASP A 63 12.74 0.98 -16.24
CA ASP A 63 13.00 -0.10 -15.31
C ASP A 63 11.84 -0.23 -14.31
N ASP A 64 11.04 -1.29 -14.45
CA ASP A 64 9.87 -1.54 -13.59
C ASP A 64 10.29 -1.69 -12.11
N GLU A 65 11.52 -2.13 -11.80
CA GLU A 65 12.03 -2.21 -10.43
C GLU A 65 12.12 -0.82 -9.80
N LYS A 66 12.81 0.10 -10.48
CA LYS A 66 12.94 1.50 -10.05
C LYS A 66 11.61 2.25 -10.02
N LEU A 67 10.67 1.88 -10.89
CA LEU A 67 9.33 2.48 -10.88
C LEU A 67 8.49 1.97 -9.71
N ALA A 68 8.68 0.70 -9.30
CA ALA A 68 8.00 0.14 -8.15
C ALA A 68 8.43 0.82 -6.84
N GLU A 69 9.70 1.26 -6.73
CA GLU A 69 10.21 1.97 -5.55
C GLU A 69 9.40 3.22 -5.17
N VAL A 70 8.78 3.88 -6.15
CA VAL A 70 7.88 5.04 -5.91
C VAL A 70 6.72 4.65 -4.99
N PHE A 71 6.29 3.40 -5.03
CA PHE A 71 5.19 2.86 -4.23
C PHE A 71 5.63 2.24 -2.91
N ASN A 72 6.92 2.22 -2.55
CA ASN A 72 7.40 1.58 -1.30
C ASN A 72 6.72 2.13 -0.04
N ASN A 73 6.25 3.39 -0.06
CA ASN A 73 5.54 4.01 1.05
C ASN A 73 4.11 4.43 0.68
N TRP A 74 3.45 3.68 -0.20
CA TRP A 74 2.10 4.00 -0.68
C TRP A 74 1.07 4.12 0.47
N ALA A 75 1.22 3.33 1.54
CA ALA A 75 0.30 3.33 2.67
C ALA A 75 0.26 4.69 3.39
N ALA A 76 1.38 5.43 3.44
CA ALA A 76 1.42 6.76 4.03
C ALA A 76 0.60 7.79 3.23
N TRP A 77 0.48 7.60 1.91
CA TRP A 77 -0.37 8.48 1.08
C TRP A 77 -1.82 8.46 1.53
N ILE A 78 -2.28 7.33 2.05
CA ILE A 78 -3.65 7.16 2.53
C ILE A 78 -3.73 7.46 4.03
N PHE A 79 -2.94 6.78 4.84
CA PHE A 79 -3.15 6.78 6.30
C PHE A 79 -2.40 7.88 7.05
N LYS A 80 -1.51 8.63 6.39
CA LYS A 80 -0.74 9.74 7.00
C LYS A 80 -1.06 11.09 6.37
N TYR A 81 -1.21 11.15 5.05
CA TYR A 81 -1.35 12.41 4.33
C TYR A 81 -2.79 12.78 3.97
N LEU A 82 -3.73 11.83 3.95
CA LEU A 82 -5.14 12.19 3.85
C LEU A 82 -5.64 12.72 5.21
N PRO A 83 -6.59 13.66 5.20
CA PRO A 83 -7.27 14.10 6.41
C PRO A 83 -7.88 12.94 7.18
N PHE A 84 -7.91 13.08 8.51
CA PHE A 84 -8.56 12.15 9.43
C PHE A 84 -10.09 12.25 9.33
#